data_AF-A0A2H9RAH3-F1
#
_entry.id   AF-A0A2H9RAH3-F1
#
_cell.length_a   1.000
_cell.length_b   1.000
_cell.length_c   1.000
_cell.angle_alpha   90.00
_cell.angle_beta   90.00
_cell.angle_gamma   90.00
#
_symmetry.space_group_name_H-M   'P 1'
#
loop_
_entity.id
_entity.type
_entity.pdbx_description
1 polymer ?
#
loop_
_entity_poly.entity_id
_entity_poly.type
_entity_poly.pdbx_seq_one_letter_code
_entity_poly.pdbx_strand_id
1 'polypeptide(L)'
;MVQKLIVDKLPRYIEVSSTLEFSRLVCALERAPRVSFLHEHNGKKVLSVQMDILKEKPIVYYTPFENDGHYICYGLKGGKEESEIVNSTSDASKLYSPIVRIKSLPDALKPGNGTADRYLPIELEDLSSLAKLTWGFEEIPFPLFLFPRANKWLVGVFMNFNEEGASYFCHVVLNSDPEKPFLKFTTNTGSEPLFVDNPSEHGYSYIKIIKLKETHPLVDYGHLQN
;
A
#
# COMPACT_ATOMS: atom_id res chain seq x y z
N MET A 1 4.21 26.61 -32.76
CA MET A 1 4.70 25.25 -32.44
C MET A 1 4.23 24.94 -31.03
N VAL A 2 3.24 24.08 -30.84
CA VAL A 2 2.81 23.67 -29.50
C VAL A 2 3.85 22.68 -29.00
N GLN A 3 4.63 23.08 -28.00
CA GLN A 3 5.56 22.19 -27.32
C GLN A 3 4.72 21.09 -26.67
N LYS A 4 4.75 19.90 -27.27
CA LYS A 4 4.08 18.72 -26.73
C LYS A 4 4.74 18.45 -25.39
N LEU A 5 4.08 18.82 -24.29
CA LEU A 5 4.50 18.46 -22.94
C LEU A 5 4.74 16.94 -22.96
N ILE A 6 6.00 16.53 -22.83
CA ILE A 6 6.33 15.12 -22.66
C ILE A 6 5.82 14.77 -21.27
N VAL A 7 4.60 14.22 -21.21
CA VAL A 7 4.07 13.67 -19.97
C VAL A 7 4.84 12.39 -19.72
N ASP A 8 5.73 12.44 -18.73
CA ASP A 8 6.48 11.29 -18.29
C ASP A 8 5.53 10.21 -17.74
N LYS A 9 5.56 9.03 -18.37
CA LYS A 9 4.79 7.84 -17.96
C LYS A 9 5.58 6.89 -17.05
N LEU A 10 6.78 7.28 -16.64
CA LEU A 10 7.64 6.44 -15.81
C LEU A 10 7.00 6.17 -14.44
N PRO A 11 7.40 5.08 -13.76
CA PRO A 11 6.93 4.76 -12.42
C PRO A 11 7.21 5.84 -11.38
N ARG A 12 6.40 5.84 -10.32
CA ARG A 12 6.63 6.62 -9.09
C ARG A 12 6.86 5.67 -7.93
N TYR A 13 7.98 5.86 -7.25
CA TYR A 13 8.43 5.01 -6.16
C TYR A 13 8.07 5.63 -4.82
N ILE A 14 7.44 4.84 -3.95
CA ILE A 14 6.95 5.28 -2.63
C ILE A 14 7.47 4.30 -1.58
N GLU A 15 8.22 4.83 -0.61
CA GLU A 15 8.84 4.01 0.42
C GLU A 15 7.83 3.68 1.52
N VAL A 16 7.67 2.39 1.84
CA VAL A 16 6.92 1.96 3.03
C VAL A 16 7.80 2.10 4.28
N SER A 17 7.20 2.16 5.47
CA SER A 17 7.95 2.51 6.68
C SER A 17 8.89 1.41 7.17
N SER A 18 8.70 0.16 6.75
CA SER A 18 9.59 -0.95 7.09
C SER A 18 9.41 -2.16 6.16
N THR A 19 10.33 -3.12 6.25
CA THR A 19 10.19 -4.42 5.60
C THR A 19 8.93 -5.16 6.06
N LEU A 20 8.52 -5.04 7.33
CA LEU A 20 7.28 -5.65 7.82
C LEU A 20 6.04 -5.08 7.12
N GLU A 21 6.00 -3.76 6.89
CA GLU A 21 4.93 -3.11 6.11
C GLU A 21 4.90 -3.62 4.67
N PHE A 22 6.07 -3.77 4.05
CA PHE A 22 6.19 -4.33 2.70
C PHE A 22 5.67 -5.77 2.65
N SER A 23 6.06 -6.59 3.62
CA SER A 23 5.61 -7.98 3.73
C SER A 23 4.10 -8.08 3.92
N ARG A 24 3.51 -7.21 4.75
CA ARG A 24 2.04 -7.12 4.90
C ARG A 24 1.38 -6.74 3.58
N LEU A 25 1.95 -5.78 2.84
CA LEU A 25 1.44 -5.35 1.54
C LEU A 25 1.39 -6.51 0.54
N VAL A 26 2.44 -7.32 0.43
CA VAL A 26 2.50 -8.40 -0.57
C VAL A 26 1.91 -9.75 -0.12
N CYS A 27 1.76 -9.99 1.18
CA CYS A 27 1.29 -11.28 1.70
C CYS A 27 -0.07 -11.21 2.39
N ALA A 28 -0.27 -10.29 3.35
CA ALA A 28 -1.41 -10.35 4.25
C ALA A 28 -2.74 -10.18 3.52
N LEU A 29 -3.73 -11.00 3.90
CA LEU A 29 -5.09 -11.00 3.34
C LEU A 29 -5.17 -11.21 1.82
N GLU A 30 -4.08 -11.58 1.16
CA GLU A 30 -4.08 -11.92 -0.26
C GLU A 30 -4.50 -13.38 -0.45
N ARG A 31 -5.29 -13.66 -1.50
CA ARG A 31 -5.59 -15.05 -1.92
C ARG A 31 -4.32 -15.80 -2.32
N ALA A 32 -3.40 -15.08 -2.98
CA ALA A 32 -2.06 -15.56 -3.29
C ALA A 32 -1.09 -14.39 -3.08
N PRO A 33 0.00 -14.57 -2.32
CA PRO A 33 0.99 -13.51 -2.15
C PRO A 33 1.52 -12.99 -3.48
N ARG A 34 1.69 -11.67 -3.57
CA ARG A 34 2.18 -10.98 -4.77
C ARG A 34 3.66 -11.28 -5.00
N VAL A 35 4.11 -11.23 -6.25
CA VAL A 35 5.53 -11.34 -6.58
C VAL A 35 6.23 -10.04 -6.22
N SER A 36 7.36 -10.14 -5.52
CA SER A 36 8.22 -9.01 -5.19
C SER A 36 9.41 -8.95 -6.15
N PHE A 37 9.84 -7.75 -6.53
CA PHE A 37 10.97 -7.57 -7.44
C PHE A 37 12.15 -6.93 -6.72
N LEU A 38 13.31 -7.59 -6.78
CA LEU A 38 14.59 -7.07 -6.30
C LEU A 38 15.33 -6.38 -7.44
N HIS A 39 15.63 -5.10 -7.29
CA HIS A 39 16.40 -4.32 -8.27
C HIS A 39 17.15 -3.16 -7.61
N GLU A 40 17.99 -2.46 -8.37
CA GLU A 40 18.64 -1.23 -7.91
C GLU A 40 17.71 -0.03 -8.09
N HIS A 41 17.63 0.84 -7.08
CA HIS A 41 16.94 2.12 -7.08
C HIS A 41 17.78 3.13 -6.30
N ASN A 42 18.15 4.24 -6.94
CA ASN A 42 19.01 5.28 -6.34
C ASN A 42 20.31 4.74 -5.71
N GLY A 43 20.97 3.80 -6.39
CA GLY A 43 22.23 3.18 -5.92
C GLY A 43 22.08 2.17 -4.77
N LYS A 44 20.85 1.82 -4.38
CA LYS A 44 20.56 0.82 -3.34
C LYS A 44 19.70 -0.31 -3.88
N LYS A 45 19.88 -1.51 -3.35
CA LYS A 45 18.98 -2.63 -3.64
C LYS A 45 17.66 -2.43 -2.88
N VAL A 46 16.55 -2.64 -3.55
CA VAL A 46 15.20 -2.52 -2.99
C VAL A 46 14.33 -3.70 -3.38
N LEU A 47 13.39 -4.05 -2.52
CA LEU A 47 12.23 -4.87 -2.88
C LEU A 47 11.11 -3.93 -3.30
N SER A 48 10.43 -4.27 -4.39
CA SER A 48 9.38 -3.42 -4.96
C SER A 48 8.17 -4.23 -5.43
N VAL A 49 7.01 -3.61 -5.41
CA VAL A 49 5.77 -4.13 -5.98
C VAL A 49 4.95 -2.97 -6.56
N GLN A 50 4.42 -3.14 -7.77
CA GLN A 50 3.45 -2.20 -8.33
C GLN A 50 2.06 -2.52 -7.76
N MET A 51 1.37 -1.49 -7.23
CA MET A 51 0.05 -1.66 -6.62
C MET A 51 -1.06 -0.86 -7.29
N ASP A 52 -0.73 0.22 -7.97
CA ASP A 52 -1.72 1.12 -8.58
C ASP A 52 -1.17 1.76 -9.86
N ILE A 53 -2.04 2.44 -10.61
CA ILE A 53 -1.74 3.22 -11.79
C ILE A 53 -2.40 4.59 -11.64
N LEU A 54 -1.58 5.65 -11.60
CA LEU A 54 -2.04 7.05 -11.61
C LEU A 54 -1.90 7.62 -13.02
N LYS A 55 -3.01 7.73 -13.76
CA LYS A 55 -3.03 8.22 -15.15
C LYS A 55 -1.91 7.60 -16.01
N GLU A 56 -1.95 6.28 -16.13
CA GLU A 56 -0.97 5.45 -16.84
C GLU A 56 0.43 5.34 -16.20
N LYS A 57 0.68 5.98 -15.05
CA LYS A 57 1.96 5.88 -14.34
C LYS A 57 1.89 4.79 -13.28
N PRO A 58 2.75 3.76 -13.34
CA PRO A 58 2.83 2.76 -12.29
C PRO A 58 3.20 3.39 -10.93
N ILE A 59 2.43 3.09 -9.89
CA ILE A 59 2.78 3.42 -8.52
C ILE A 59 3.41 2.19 -7.88
N VAL A 60 4.68 2.31 -7.56
CA VAL A 60 5.54 1.25 -7.06
C VAL A 60 5.87 1.53 -5.60
N TYR A 61 5.49 0.60 -4.73
CA TYR A 61 5.84 0.64 -3.31
C TYR A 61 7.12 -0.14 -3.11
N TYR A 62 8.01 0.34 -2.24
CA TYR A 62 9.31 -0.31 -2.02
C TYR A 62 9.81 -0.21 -0.58
N THR A 63 10.73 -1.11 -0.24
CA THR A 63 11.54 -1.07 1.00
C THR A 63 13.01 -1.37 0.66
N PRO A 64 13.99 -0.82 1.39
CA PRO A 64 15.39 -1.24 1.26
C PRO A 64 15.54 -2.76 1.45
N PHE A 65 16.42 -3.37 0.67
CA PHE A 65 16.75 -4.79 0.78
C PHE A 65 18.01 -4.99 1.61
N GLU A 66 17.85 -5.51 2.83
CA GLU A 66 18.93 -5.60 3.82
C GLU A 66 19.50 -7.02 3.97
N ASN A 67 18.67 -8.06 3.77
CA ASN A 67 19.05 -9.47 3.98
C ASN A 67 18.83 -10.28 2.71
N ASP A 68 19.75 -11.20 2.39
CA ASP A 68 19.61 -12.04 1.19
C ASP A 68 18.66 -13.22 1.40
N GLY A 69 18.02 -13.67 0.31
CA GLY A 69 17.13 -14.84 0.29
C GLY A 69 16.11 -14.82 -0.84
N HIS A 70 15.34 -15.89 -0.98
CA HIS A 70 14.49 -16.15 -2.14
C HIS A 70 13.02 -15.75 -1.95
N TYR A 71 12.56 -15.63 -0.71
CA TYR A 71 11.17 -15.35 -0.38
C TYR A 71 11.08 -14.38 0.79
N ILE A 72 10.04 -13.56 0.77
CA ILE A 72 9.59 -12.80 1.93
C ILE A 72 8.58 -13.67 2.66
N CYS A 73 8.91 -14.12 3.86
CA CYS A 73 8.03 -14.83 4.77
C CYS A 73 7.23 -13.83 5.60
N TYR A 74 5.95 -14.10 5.75
CA TYR A 74 5.03 -13.33 6.58
C TYR A 74 4.10 -14.27 7.34
N GLY A 75 3.84 -13.98 8.61
CA GLY A 75 2.78 -14.65 9.34
C GLY A 75 2.52 -14.03 10.70
N LEU A 76 1.67 -14.72 11.47
CA LEU A 76 1.33 -14.32 12.83
C LEU A 76 1.94 -15.32 13.82
N LYS A 77 2.50 -14.82 14.92
CA LYS A 77 2.98 -15.61 16.04
C LYS A 77 2.55 -14.94 17.34
N GLY A 78 1.78 -15.66 18.16
CA GLY A 78 1.21 -15.11 19.39
C GLY A 78 0.35 -13.87 19.15
N GLY A 79 -0.34 -13.79 18.00
CA GLY A 79 -1.19 -12.66 17.63
C GLY A 79 -0.45 -11.41 17.14
N LYS A 80 0.88 -11.47 16.99
CA LYS A 80 1.71 -10.39 16.43
C LYS A 80 2.25 -10.80 15.06
N GLU A 81 2.44 -9.82 14.20
CA GLU A 81 3.05 -10.03 12.90
C GLU A 81 4.55 -10.30 13.02
N GLU A 82 5.03 -11.19 12.17
CA GLU A 82 6.45 -11.44 11.96
C GLU A 82 6.76 -11.53 10.47
N SER A 83 7.96 -11.08 10.11
CA SER A 83 8.46 -11.20 8.75
C SER A 83 9.96 -11.43 8.71
N GLU A 84 10.39 -12.24 7.74
CA GLU A 84 11.77 -12.61 7.51
C GLU A 84 12.02 -12.84 6.02
N ILE A 85 13.26 -12.66 5.55
CA ILE A 85 13.68 -13.08 4.22
C ILE A 85 14.30 -14.48 4.33
N VAL A 86 13.75 -15.45 3.60
CA VAL A 86 14.07 -16.88 3.75
C VAL A 86 14.42 -17.53 2.41
N ASN A 87 15.04 -18.70 2.46
CA ASN A 87 15.47 -19.45 1.27
C ASN A 87 14.48 -20.53 0.81
N SER A 88 13.49 -20.88 1.62
CA SER A 88 12.51 -21.93 1.32
C SER A 88 11.14 -21.60 1.90
N THR A 89 10.11 -22.28 1.41
CA THR A 89 8.70 -22.11 1.83
C THR A 89 8.21 -23.32 2.63
N SER A 90 9.02 -23.78 3.60
CA SER A 90 8.78 -25.06 4.29
C SER A 90 7.69 -25.02 5.36
N ASP A 91 7.43 -23.85 5.95
CA ASP A 91 6.38 -23.69 6.96
C ASP A 91 5.05 -23.28 6.29
N ALA A 92 4.14 -24.23 6.15
CA ALA A 92 2.83 -24.02 5.50
C ALA A 92 1.87 -23.11 6.29
N SER A 93 2.20 -22.74 7.54
CA SER A 93 1.43 -21.76 8.32
C SER A 93 1.73 -20.31 7.94
N LYS A 94 2.76 -20.09 7.12
CA LYS A 94 3.22 -18.78 6.67
C LYS A 94 2.85 -18.50 5.23
N LEU A 95 2.85 -17.22 4.90
CA LEU A 95 2.67 -16.71 3.55
C LEU A 95 4.03 -16.31 2.99
N TYR A 96 4.24 -16.56 1.70
CA TYR A 96 5.52 -16.33 1.04
C TYR A 96 5.34 -15.53 -0.24
N SER A 97 5.94 -14.35 -0.31
CA SER A 97 6.09 -13.60 -1.55
C SER A 97 7.42 -13.96 -2.21
N PRO A 98 7.44 -14.51 -3.44
CA PRO A 98 8.69 -14.83 -4.12
C PRO A 98 9.42 -13.55 -4.55
N ILE A 99 10.76 -13.59 -4.48
CA ILE A 99 11.62 -12.47 -4.86
C ILE A 99 12.25 -12.72 -6.23
N VAL A 100 11.73 -12.06 -7.26
CA VAL A 100 12.29 -12.07 -8.61
C VAL A 100 13.43 -11.05 -8.70
N ARG A 101 14.61 -11.49 -9.13
CA ARG A 101 15.81 -10.65 -9.22
C ARG A 101 15.96 -10.06 -10.62
N ILE A 102 15.91 -8.74 -10.71
CA ILE A 102 16.10 -8.02 -11.97
C ILE A 102 17.55 -7.57 -12.06
N LYS A 103 18.26 -8.04 -13.10
CA LYS A 103 19.67 -7.67 -13.34
C LYS A 103 19.84 -6.19 -13.67
N SER A 104 18.93 -5.64 -14.47
CA SER A 104 18.91 -4.23 -14.86
C SER A 104 17.49 -3.84 -15.27
N LEU A 105 16.99 -2.72 -14.75
CA LEU A 105 15.69 -2.20 -15.19
C LEU A 105 15.80 -1.56 -16.58
N PRO A 106 14.87 -1.88 -17.50
CA PRO A 106 14.65 -1.08 -18.71
C PRO A 106 14.39 0.39 -18.34
N ASP A 107 14.74 1.31 -19.23
CA ASP A 107 14.57 2.75 -18.98
C ASP A 107 13.12 3.13 -18.66
N ALA A 108 12.15 2.46 -19.30
CA ALA A 108 10.72 2.67 -19.07
C ALA A 108 10.24 2.28 -17.65
N LEU A 109 11.02 1.52 -16.89
CA LEU A 109 10.71 1.12 -15.51
C LEU A 109 11.56 1.87 -14.47
N LYS A 110 12.49 2.72 -14.91
CA LYS A 110 13.27 3.56 -13.99
C LYS A 110 12.37 4.63 -13.37
N PRO A 111 12.65 5.09 -12.15
CA PRO A 111 11.86 6.14 -11.52
C PRO A 111 11.84 7.40 -12.37
N GLY A 112 10.65 7.98 -12.54
CA GLY A 112 10.50 9.29 -13.17
C GLY A 112 10.59 10.44 -12.18
N ASN A 113 10.84 11.65 -12.68
CA ASN A 113 11.00 12.86 -11.89
C ASN A 113 9.73 13.70 -11.90
N GLY A 114 9.10 13.85 -10.73
CA GLY A 114 7.98 14.77 -10.52
C GLY A 114 6.72 14.42 -11.32
N THR A 115 5.55 14.80 -10.82
CA THR A 115 4.31 14.60 -11.59
C THR A 115 3.32 15.71 -11.29
N ALA A 116 2.77 16.29 -12.36
CA ALA A 116 1.62 17.20 -12.27
C ALA A 116 0.35 16.42 -11.89
N ASP A 117 0.29 15.13 -12.24
CA ASP A 117 -0.81 14.25 -11.87
C ASP A 117 -0.71 13.89 -10.39
N ARG A 118 -1.83 14.07 -9.70
CA ARG A 118 -1.99 13.84 -8.27
C ARG A 118 -3.34 13.18 -8.02
N TYR A 119 -3.42 12.47 -6.92
CA TYR A 119 -4.67 12.01 -6.36
C TYR A 119 -5.43 13.19 -5.76
N LEU A 120 -6.69 13.35 -6.15
CA LEU A 120 -7.59 14.31 -5.54
C LEU A 120 -8.04 13.75 -4.18
N PRO A 121 -7.76 14.45 -3.07
CA PRO A 121 -8.19 13.95 -1.76
C PRO A 121 -9.71 14.10 -1.62
N ILE A 122 -10.35 13.05 -1.11
CA ILE A 122 -11.73 13.09 -0.62
C ILE A 122 -11.66 12.73 0.86
N GLU A 123 -11.97 13.69 1.73
CA GLU A 123 -12.10 13.42 3.15
C GLU A 123 -13.47 12.82 3.43
N LEU A 124 -13.48 11.68 4.13
CA LEU A 124 -14.68 10.95 4.53
C LEU A 124 -14.98 11.27 6.00
N GLU A 125 -16.26 11.22 6.36
CA GLU A 125 -16.71 11.56 7.71
C GLU A 125 -16.11 10.63 8.78
N ASP A 126 -15.98 9.34 8.48
CA ASP A 126 -15.56 8.34 9.46
C ASP A 126 -14.97 7.07 8.83
N LEU A 127 -14.40 6.20 9.69
CA LEU A 127 -13.88 4.90 9.30
C LEU A 127 -14.97 3.97 8.74
N SER A 128 -16.23 4.15 9.17
CA SER A 128 -17.36 3.38 8.66
C SER A 128 -17.58 3.65 7.17
N SER A 129 -17.46 4.90 6.75
CA SER A 129 -17.56 5.34 5.36
C SER A 129 -16.37 4.86 4.54
N LEU A 130 -15.16 4.92 5.12
CA LEU A 130 -13.95 4.36 4.49
C LEU A 130 -14.08 2.85 4.27
N ALA A 131 -14.52 2.09 5.27
CA ALA A 131 -14.68 0.64 5.18
C ALA A 131 -15.74 0.24 4.14
N LYS A 132 -16.81 1.02 3.98
CA LYS A 132 -17.84 0.78 2.94
C LYS A 132 -17.30 0.87 1.52
N LEU A 133 -16.14 1.49 1.27
CA LEU A 133 -15.54 1.49 -0.07
C LEU A 133 -15.09 0.10 -0.53
N THR A 134 -14.95 -0.87 0.39
CA THR A 134 -14.70 -2.27 0.00
C THR A 134 -15.99 -3.02 -0.37
N TRP A 135 -17.17 -2.40 -0.22
CA TRP A 135 -18.44 -3.06 -0.51
C TRP A 135 -18.59 -3.35 -1.99
N GLY A 136 -18.94 -4.60 -2.33
CA GLY A 136 -19.13 -5.03 -3.72
C GLY A 136 -17.84 -5.41 -4.45
N PHE A 137 -16.67 -5.28 -3.81
CA PHE A 137 -15.45 -5.90 -4.33
C PHE A 137 -15.46 -7.40 -4.02
N GLU A 138 -15.57 -8.22 -5.06
CA GLU A 138 -15.48 -9.69 -4.96
C GLU A 138 -14.03 -10.17 -4.74
N GLU A 139 -13.05 -9.28 -4.94
CA GLU A 139 -11.61 -9.55 -4.80
C GLU A 139 -11.03 -9.10 -3.44
N ILE A 140 -9.71 -9.26 -3.30
CA ILE A 140 -8.93 -8.87 -2.11
C ILE A 140 -9.13 -7.37 -1.85
N PRO A 141 -9.55 -6.96 -0.64
CA PRO A 141 -9.77 -5.54 -0.35
C PRO A 141 -8.47 -4.77 -0.53
N PHE A 142 -8.54 -3.61 -1.20
CA PHE A 142 -7.39 -2.73 -1.37
C PHE A 142 -6.79 -2.38 -0.01
N PRO A 143 -5.44 -2.33 0.12
CA PRO A 143 -4.82 -1.89 1.36
C PRO A 143 -5.22 -0.44 1.67
N LEU A 144 -5.41 -0.15 2.94
CA LEU A 144 -5.36 1.23 3.42
C LEU A 144 -3.91 1.66 3.53
N PHE A 145 -3.61 2.89 3.13
CA PHE A 145 -2.32 3.53 3.36
C PHE A 145 -2.42 4.52 4.50
N LEU A 146 -1.43 4.49 5.38
CA LEU A 146 -1.33 5.32 6.57
C LEU A 146 -0.05 6.14 6.52
N PHE A 147 -0.14 7.46 6.68
CA PHE A 147 1.04 8.32 6.67
C PHE A 147 0.82 9.65 7.40
N PRO A 148 1.89 10.29 7.92
CA PRO A 148 1.77 11.54 8.64
C PRO A 148 1.51 12.72 7.70
N ARG A 149 0.81 13.75 8.19
CA ARG A 149 0.64 15.06 7.53
C ARG A 149 0.35 16.15 8.57
N ALA A 150 1.21 17.16 8.68
CA ALA A 150 0.98 18.37 9.50
C ALA A 150 0.44 18.07 10.92
N ASN A 151 1.09 17.14 11.63
CA ASN A 151 0.73 16.65 12.99
C ASN A 151 -0.52 15.78 13.09
N LYS A 152 -1.16 15.45 11.97
CA LYS A 152 -2.21 14.44 11.87
C LYS A 152 -1.69 13.23 11.12
N TRP A 153 -2.52 12.19 11.08
CA TRP A 153 -2.30 11.00 10.27
C TRP A 153 -3.46 10.84 9.29
N LEU A 154 -3.16 10.55 8.03
CA LEU A 154 -4.18 10.23 7.05
C LEU A 154 -4.20 8.71 6.88
N VAL A 155 -5.38 8.11 6.98
CA VAL A 155 -5.62 6.70 6.63
C VAL A 155 -6.64 6.65 5.50
N GLY A 156 -6.31 5.96 4.41
CA GLY A 156 -7.19 5.98 3.25
C GLY A 156 -6.79 5.01 2.16
N VAL A 157 -7.55 5.03 1.08
CA VAL A 157 -7.36 4.17 -0.08
C VAL A 157 -7.15 5.02 -1.33
N PHE A 158 -6.26 4.57 -2.22
CA PHE A 158 -6.11 5.13 -3.55
C PHE A 158 -7.02 4.39 -4.52
N MET A 159 -7.84 5.11 -5.27
CA MET A 159 -8.81 4.49 -6.15
C MET A 159 -9.10 5.32 -7.40
N ASN A 160 -9.41 4.61 -8.48
CA ASN A 160 -9.96 5.15 -9.72
C ASN A 160 -11.41 4.66 -9.83
N PHE A 161 -12.39 5.55 -9.75
CA PHE A 161 -13.81 5.16 -9.90
C PHE A 161 -14.17 4.81 -11.34
N ASN A 162 -13.36 5.24 -12.30
CA ASN A 162 -13.50 5.00 -13.73
C ASN A 162 -12.11 4.92 -14.39
N GLU A 163 -12.01 4.20 -15.50
CA GLU A 163 -10.73 3.98 -16.20
C GLU A 163 -10.14 5.26 -16.81
N GLU A 164 -10.99 6.22 -17.19
CA GLU A 164 -10.59 7.45 -17.89
C GLU A 164 -10.64 8.73 -17.03
N GLY A 165 -11.04 8.63 -15.75
CA GLY A 165 -11.24 9.81 -14.91
C GLY A 165 -10.12 10.11 -13.93
N ALA A 166 -10.45 10.94 -12.95
CA ALA A 166 -9.51 11.33 -11.91
C ALA A 166 -9.23 10.17 -10.95
N SER A 167 -8.02 10.18 -10.40
CA SER A 167 -7.61 9.30 -9.31
C SER A 167 -7.84 10.00 -7.98
N TYR A 168 -8.34 9.27 -7.00
CA TYR A 168 -8.73 9.82 -5.70
C TYR A 168 -7.96 9.18 -4.55
N PHE A 169 -7.76 9.96 -3.49
CA PHE A 169 -7.35 9.46 -2.19
C PHE A 169 -8.50 9.67 -1.21
N CYS A 170 -9.31 8.63 -1.02
CA CYS A 170 -10.43 8.64 -0.09
C CYS A 170 -9.91 8.30 1.31
N HIS A 171 -10.06 9.21 2.27
CA HIS A 171 -9.33 9.11 3.53
C HIS A 171 -10.09 9.68 4.73
N VAL A 172 -9.62 9.31 5.91
CA VAL A 172 -10.04 9.86 7.21
C VAL A 172 -8.81 10.47 7.89
N VAL A 173 -9.01 11.59 8.57
CA VAL A 173 -7.98 12.24 9.38
C VAL A 173 -8.00 11.67 10.80
N LEU A 174 -6.85 11.19 11.25
CA LEU A 174 -6.63 10.69 12.61
C LEU A 174 -5.76 11.68 13.40
N ASN A 175 -6.05 11.79 14.69
CA ASN A 175 -5.28 12.62 15.62
C ASN A 175 -3.91 12.02 15.97
N SER A 176 -3.76 10.70 15.82
CA SER A 176 -2.54 9.97 16.13
C SER A 176 -2.42 8.73 15.24
N ASP A 177 -1.23 8.16 15.23
CA ASP A 177 -0.95 6.85 14.66
C ASP A 177 -1.78 5.78 15.41
N PRO A 178 -2.57 4.94 14.72
CA PRO A 178 -3.31 3.87 15.38
C PRO A 178 -2.40 2.75 15.89
N GLU A 179 -1.15 2.63 15.40
CA GLU A 179 -0.19 1.57 15.77
C GLU A 179 -0.68 0.14 15.52
N LYS A 180 -1.77 -0.03 14.76
CA LYS A 180 -2.37 -1.33 14.45
C LYS A 180 -2.32 -1.62 12.95
N PRO A 181 -2.02 -2.87 12.57
CA PRO A 181 -1.85 -3.29 11.19
C PRO A 181 -3.15 -3.56 10.42
N PHE A 182 -4.30 -3.70 11.10
CA PHE A 182 -5.56 -4.03 10.44
C PHE A 182 -6.71 -3.13 10.92
N LEU A 183 -7.65 -2.88 10.01
CA LEU A 183 -8.97 -2.36 10.32
C LEU A 183 -9.98 -3.51 10.31
N LYS A 184 -10.59 -3.79 11.45
CA LYS A 184 -11.69 -4.75 11.63
C LYS A 184 -13.03 -4.03 11.44
N PHE A 185 -13.94 -4.60 10.69
CA PHE A 185 -15.28 -4.04 10.50
C PHE A 185 -16.31 -5.13 10.22
N THR A 186 -17.58 -4.78 10.34
CA THR A 186 -18.71 -5.64 10.00
C THR A 186 -19.83 -4.80 9.41
N THR A 187 -20.52 -5.35 8.43
CA THR A 187 -21.61 -4.67 7.72
C THR A 187 -22.97 -5.01 8.31
N ASN A 188 -23.02 -5.93 9.28
CA ASN A 188 -24.27 -6.56 9.72
C ASN A 188 -24.79 -6.03 11.06
N THR A 189 -23.91 -5.53 11.93
CA THR A 189 -24.27 -5.19 13.32
C THR A 189 -24.19 -3.71 13.65
N GLY A 190 -23.97 -2.84 12.64
CA GLY A 190 -23.86 -1.39 12.83
C GLY A 190 -22.70 -0.96 13.75
N SER A 191 -21.77 -1.86 14.04
CA SER A 191 -20.63 -1.62 14.93
C SER A 191 -19.58 -0.79 14.19
N GLU A 192 -19.00 0.18 14.91
CA GLU A 192 -17.93 1.02 14.35
C GLU A 192 -16.68 0.19 14.03
N PRO A 193 -15.95 0.49 12.94
CA PRO A 193 -14.67 -0.14 12.65
C PRO A 193 -13.63 0.09 13.74
N LEU A 194 -12.78 -0.90 13.96
CA LEU A 194 -11.76 -0.89 15.01
C LEU A 194 -10.39 -1.26 14.46
N PHE A 195 -9.37 -0.56 14.92
CA PHE A 195 -7.97 -0.89 14.68
C PHE A 195 -7.55 -2.10 15.54
N VAL A 196 -6.96 -3.14 14.93
CA VAL A 196 -6.60 -4.40 15.62
C VAL A 196 -5.24 -4.97 15.20
N ASP A 197 -4.62 -5.76 16.07
CA ASP A 197 -3.30 -6.39 15.83
C ASP A 197 -3.35 -7.60 14.89
N ASN A 198 -4.49 -8.29 14.82
CA ASN A 198 -4.62 -9.52 14.05
C ASN A 198 -6.03 -9.73 13.49
N PRO A 199 -6.17 -10.35 12.31
CA PRO A 199 -7.45 -10.63 11.68
C PRO A 199 -7.97 -12.04 12.03
N SER A 200 -8.17 -12.35 13.31
CA SER A 200 -8.51 -13.72 13.75
C SER A 200 -9.97 -13.93 14.17
N GLU A 201 -10.73 -12.88 14.50
CA GLU A 201 -12.11 -13.02 14.96
C GLU A 201 -13.05 -13.37 13.81
N HIS A 202 -13.86 -14.42 14.01
CA HIS A 202 -14.88 -14.84 13.05
C HIS A 202 -16.04 -13.83 12.96
N GLY A 203 -16.66 -13.74 11.79
CA GLY A 203 -17.81 -12.86 11.55
C GLY A 203 -17.47 -11.40 11.24
N TYR A 204 -16.17 -11.07 11.16
CA TYR A 204 -15.69 -9.75 10.77
C TYR A 204 -14.92 -9.81 9.45
N SER A 205 -14.90 -8.67 8.77
CA SER A 205 -14.02 -8.38 7.64
C SER A 205 -12.83 -7.55 8.09
N TYR A 206 -11.73 -7.65 7.34
CA TYR A 206 -10.47 -7.00 7.68
C TYR A 206 -9.86 -6.32 6.47
N ILE A 207 -9.26 -5.16 6.69
CA ILE A 207 -8.43 -4.46 5.70
C ILE A 207 -7.04 -4.30 6.30
N LYS A 208 -6.00 -4.64 5.52
CA LYS A 208 -4.62 -4.37 5.93
C LYS A 208 -4.30 -2.88 5.78
N ILE A 209 -3.54 -2.36 6.72
CA ILE A 209 -3.06 -0.99 6.75
C ILE A 209 -1.56 -1.02 6.45
N ILE A 210 -1.09 -0.21 5.52
CA ILE A 210 0.31 -0.14 5.09
C ILE A 210 0.84 1.26 5.41
N LYS A 211 1.74 1.33 6.37
CA LYS A 211 2.36 2.59 6.77
C LYS A 211 3.43 3.00 5.78
N LEU A 212 3.36 4.24 5.31
CA LEU A 212 4.41 4.84 4.50
C LEU A 212 5.47 5.49 5.38
N LYS A 213 6.69 5.56 4.87
CA LYS A 213 7.79 6.20 5.59
C LYS A 213 7.56 7.70 5.78
N GLU A 214 7.01 8.35 4.76
CA GLU A 214 6.77 9.78 4.72
C GLU A 214 5.36 10.09 4.20
N THR A 215 4.96 11.35 4.28
CA THR A 215 3.75 11.86 3.61
C THR A 215 3.73 11.45 2.14
N HIS A 216 2.60 10.92 1.66
CA HIS A 216 2.48 10.44 0.28
C HIS A 216 2.69 11.59 -0.75
N PRO A 217 3.70 11.52 -1.61
CA PRO A 217 4.12 12.69 -2.41
C PRO A 217 3.14 13.06 -3.53
N LEU A 218 2.18 12.20 -3.85
CA LEU A 218 1.29 12.35 -5.00
C LEU A 218 -0.15 12.74 -4.63
N VAL A 219 -0.45 13.05 -3.37
CA VAL A 219 -1.78 13.57 -3.00
C VAL A 219 -1.81 15.09 -3.20
N ASP A 220 -2.90 15.61 -3.74
CA ASP A 220 -3.08 17.04 -3.91
C ASP A 220 -3.60 17.73 -2.66
N TYR A 221 -2.70 17.94 -1.71
CA TYR A 221 -3.01 18.54 -0.40
C TYR A 221 -3.55 19.97 -0.47
N GLY A 222 -3.48 20.66 -1.61
CA GLY A 222 -4.05 22.01 -1.77
C GLY A 222 -5.59 22.04 -1.73
N HIS A 223 -6.23 20.88 -1.90
CA HIS A 223 -7.68 20.74 -1.89
C HIS A 223 -8.23 20.20 -0.55
N LEU A 224 -7.37 19.91 0.42
CA LEU A 224 -7.84 19.61 1.78
C LEU A 224 -8.32 20.90 2.44
N GLN A 225 -9.55 20.89 2.97
CA GLN A 225 -10.03 21.97 3.81
C GLN A 225 -9.27 21.89 5.15
N ASN A 226 -8.74 23.02 5.62
CA ASN A 226 -8.01 23.12 6.90
C ASN A 226 -8.94 22.92 8.10
#